data_AF-A0A2V7D0N2-F1
#
_entry.id   AF-A0A2V7D0N2-F1
#
_cell.length_a   1.000
_cell.length_b   1.000
_cell.length_c   1.000
_cell.angle_alpha   90.00
_cell.angle_beta   90.00
_cell.angle_gamma   90.00
#
_symmetry.space_group_name_H-M   'P 1'
#
loop_
_entity.id
_entity.type
_entity.pdbx_description
1 polymer ?
#
loop_
_entity_poly.entity_id
_entity_poly.type
_entity_poly.pdbx_seq_one_letter_code
_entity_poly.pdbx_strand_id
1 'polypeptide(L)'
;MSSPVAAPAARRPAVASRLVPGLGVGVVWLFLLVFLVYPLLRILYDAFTDEAGLVTVANFAEFARDPYYLRSLGNSLALGLGTVAATSVVGFAVAFLLVRYDFVGRSLFGYLTLIPIISPPLVGVLGFTFIMGRAGTVNVLLEDWVGLTRPVNFVYGLHGVLLVETLHLFPMITLNVVDALAKIDPALEEAAESVGARPFTKLVRITLPLTTPGYVAGALLVFIWTFSDFATPLVLGVHDLLASQAYLNIVQFVDRRLFRMGIVISALMVVLAVLFLVAARRYVAIKDYSSLSYSKVARRRLSPLGQTGAVSFLSLLMLLSFIPYLGVALASVGKGWSLTPFPTRYTLAHFERVIVETPKYVVNSFLYSGLAVVLCIAIGVPIAWILARTRLPGRDTLDGLNTLILAIPGTAIGIAYIRAFHFDLPLVGRALTSLWVILPLVLAIRRLPYTVRGSYASLLLVHRSMEEAAASVGARGLRSFADVTLPLIWRGVLVGALFSFMTSLQEASAVLFLSLGGWETITVGIFSFYIAGSANEAAALGVILIVVAAISVAAINRVAGARMGGMFG
;
A
#
# COMPACT_ATOMS: atom_id res chain seq x y z
N MET A 1 62.99 -35.55 -25.27
CA MET A 1 61.73 -36.26 -24.99
C MET A 1 61.13 -35.69 -23.72
N SER A 2 60.12 -34.83 -23.85
CA SER A 2 59.33 -34.30 -22.74
C SER A 2 57.87 -34.26 -23.20
N SER A 3 57.04 -35.11 -22.59
CA SER A 3 55.64 -35.31 -22.96
C SER A 3 54.78 -34.06 -22.66
N PRO A 4 53.80 -33.73 -23.50
CA PRO A 4 52.89 -32.62 -23.23
C PRO A 4 51.85 -33.02 -22.18
N VAL A 5 51.69 -32.16 -21.17
CA VAL A 5 50.64 -32.27 -20.14
C VAL A 5 49.28 -32.02 -20.80
N ALA A 6 48.40 -33.02 -20.76
CA ALA A 6 47.04 -32.91 -21.26
C ALA A 6 46.22 -31.94 -20.38
N ALA A 7 45.61 -30.93 -21.01
CA ALA A 7 44.67 -30.03 -20.35
C ALA A 7 43.41 -30.79 -19.88
N PRO A 8 42.87 -30.50 -18.69
CA PRO A 8 41.69 -31.19 -18.19
C PRO A 8 40.46 -30.84 -19.03
N ALA A 9 39.77 -31.87 -19.52
CA ALA A 9 38.53 -31.74 -20.28
C ALA A 9 37.46 -30.99 -19.46
N ALA A 10 36.97 -29.87 -20.00
CA ALA A 10 35.85 -29.12 -19.43
C ALA A 10 34.60 -30.03 -19.35
N ARG A 11 34.27 -30.49 -18.13
CA ARG A 11 33.05 -31.26 -17.87
C ARG A 11 31.84 -30.40 -18.26
N ARG A 12 31.12 -30.81 -19.32
CA ARG A 12 29.80 -30.26 -19.67
C ARG A 12 28.91 -30.30 -18.42
N PRO A 13 28.23 -29.20 -18.03
CA PRO A 13 27.35 -29.22 -16.87
C PRO A 13 26.20 -30.19 -17.12
N ALA A 14 26.02 -31.15 -16.21
CA ALA A 14 25.00 -32.18 -16.28
C ALA A 14 23.59 -31.54 -16.38
N VAL A 15 22.75 -32.05 -17.28
CA VAL A 15 21.40 -31.56 -17.57
C VAL A 15 20.53 -31.39 -16.31
N ALA A 16 20.75 -32.23 -15.28
CA ALA A 16 20.11 -32.14 -13.97
C ALA A 16 20.36 -30.80 -13.22
N SER A 17 21.49 -30.13 -13.45
CA SER A 17 21.82 -28.86 -12.76
C SER A 17 21.07 -27.64 -13.32
N ARG A 18 20.38 -27.77 -14.47
CA ARG A 18 19.53 -26.73 -15.06
C ARG A 18 18.03 -26.92 -14.76
N LEU A 19 17.60 -28.12 -14.34
CA LEU A 19 16.20 -28.46 -14.12
C LEU A 19 15.63 -27.89 -12.83
N VAL A 20 16.41 -27.86 -11.74
CA VAL A 20 15.95 -27.36 -10.42
C VAL A 20 15.61 -25.85 -10.42
N PRO A 21 16.42 -24.96 -11.05
CA PRO A 21 16.01 -23.57 -11.25
C PRO A 21 14.78 -23.41 -12.14
N GLY A 22 14.62 -24.29 -13.16
CA GLY A 22 13.50 -24.26 -14.09
C GLY A 22 12.16 -24.63 -13.44
N LEU A 23 12.14 -25.65 -12.58
CA LEU A 23 10.94 -26.05 -11.83
C LEU A 23 10.48 -24.96 -10.84
N GLY A 24 11.43 -24.30 -10.16
CA GLY A 24 11.11 -23.17 -9.26
C GLY A 24 10.50 -21.97 -10.01
N VAL A 25 11.05 -21.64 -11.18
CA VAL A 25 10.49 -20.60 -12.07
C VAL A 25 9.09 -20.99 -12.55
N GLY A 26 8.88 -22.27 -12.89
CA GLY A 26 7.57 -22.79 -13.29
C GLY A 26 6.51 -22.64 -12.20
N VAL A 27 6.84 -22.93 -10.94
CA VAL A 27 5.92 -22.74 -9.79
C VAL A 27 5.57 -21.27 -9.59
N VAL A 28 6.54 -20.37 -9.68
CA VAL A 28 6.30 -18.91 -9.58
C VAL A 28 5.33 -18.44 -10.67
N TRP A 29 5.57 -18.84 -11.93
CA TRP A 29 4.68 -18.49 -13.03
C TRP A 29 3.30 -19.10 -12.87
N LEU A 30 3.20 -20.37 -12.48
CA LEU A 30 1.92 -21.02 -12.24
C LEU A 30 1.12 -20.28 -11.17
N PHE A 31 1.76 -19.90 -10.06
CA PHE A 31 1.14 -19.14 -8.99
C PHE A 31 0.61 -17.79 -9.48
N LEU A 32 1.41 -17.02 -10.21
CA LEU A 32 0.98 -15.73 -10.77
C LEU A 32 -0.11 -15.91 -11.84
N LEU A 33 -0.01 -16.92 -12.70
CA LEU A 33 -1.01 -17.17 -13.74
C LEU A 33 -2.36 -17.54 -13.14
N VAL A 34 -2.38 -18.43 -12.15
CA VAL A 34 -3.61 -18.92 -11.52
C VAL A 34 -4.23 -17.87 -10.59
N PHE A 35 -3.44 -17.20 -9.75
CA PHE A 35 -3.99 -16.35 -8.68
C PHE A 35 -3.92 -14.84 -8.98
N LEU A 36 -3.20 -14.41 -10.01
CA LEU A 36 -3.20 -13.00 -10.44
C LEU A 36 -3.80 -12.85 -11.84
N VAL A 37 -3.25 -13.51 -12.85
CA VAL A 37 -3.63 -13.26 -14.25
C VAL A 37 -5.02 -13.80 -14.55
N TYR A 38 -5.33 -15.03 -14.15
CA TYR A 38 -6.62 -15.66 -14.43
C TYR A 38 -7.80 -14.87 -13.84
N PRO A 39 -7.79 -14.41 -12.57
CA PRO A 39 -8.88 -13.60 -12.04
C PRO A 39 -9.09 -12.28 -12.78
N LEU A 40 -8.00 -11.60 -13.14
CA LEU A 40 -8.08 -10.35 -13.90
C LEU A 40 -8.60 -10.58 -15.32
N LEU A 41 -8.17 -11.64 -15.99
CA LEU A 41 -8.73 -12.00 -17.29
C LEU A 41 -10.20 -12.39 -17.17
N ARG A 42 -10.60 -13.06 -16.09
CA ARG A 42 -11.99 -13.45 -15.88
C ARG A 42 -12.91 -12.25 -15.67
N ILE A 43 -12.50 -11.27 -14.86
CA ILE A 43 -13.33 -10.07 -14.66
C ILE A 43 -13.42 -9.22 -15.93
N LEU A 44 -12.33 -9.15 -16.72
CA LEU A 44 -12.34 -8.51 -18.03
C LEU A 44 -13.27 -9.26 -19.00
N TYR A 45 -13.18 -10.59 -19.05
CA TYR A 45 -14.06 -11.42 -19.86
C TYR A 45 -15.53 -11.17 -19.50
N ASP A 46 -15.88 -11.27 -18.22
CA ASP A 46 -17.25 -11.07 -17.74
C ASP A 46 -17.79 -9.66 -18.05
N ALA A 47 -16.92 -8.63 -18.06
CA ALA A 47 -17.30 -7.27 -18.44
C ALA A 47 -17.65 -7.15 -19.94
N PHE A 48 -17.03 -7.95 -20.80
CA PHE A 48 -17.24 -7.99 -22.25
C PHE A 48 -18.20 -9.11 -22.70
N THR A 49 -18.95 -9.75 -21.80
CA THR A 49 -19.88 -10.82 -22.17
C THR A 49 -21.29 -10.59 -21.63
N ASP A 50 -22.28 -11.15 -22.31
CA ASP A 50 -23.66 -11.24 -21.83
C ASP A 50 -23.91 -12.50 -20.97
N GLU A 51 -25.17 -12.74 -20.57
CA GLU A 51 -25.53 -13.92 -19.77
C GLU A 51 -25.34 -15.25 -20.52
N ALA A 52 -25.36 -15.21 -21.85
CA ALA A 52 -25.10 -16.37 -22.70
C ALA A 52 -23.60 -16.61 -22.95
N GLY A 53 -22.73 -15.72 -22.47
CA GLY A 53 -21.29 -15.77 -22.69
C GLY A 53 -20.85 -15.25 -24.06
N LEU A 54 -21.75 -14.59 -24.81
CA LEU A 54 -21.41 -13.97 -26.09
C LEU A 54 -20.70 -12.64 -25.86
N VAL A 55 -19.65 -12.39 -26.64
CA VAL A 55 -18.87 -11.15 -26.54
C VAL A 55 -19.73 -9.95 -26.97
N THR A 56 -19.83 -8.95 -26.11
CA THR A 56 -20.62 -7.74 -26.30
C THR A 56 -19.97 -6.52 -25.66
N VAL A 57 -20.22 -5.34 -26.25
CA VAL A 57 -19.87 -4.04 -25.68
C VAL A 57 -21.06 -3.35 -24.99
N ALA A 58 -22.22 -4.01 -24.95
CA ALA A 58 -23.45 -3.45 -24.41
C ALA A 58 -23.31 -2.99 -22.95
N ASN A 59 -22.57 -3.76 -22.13
CA ASN A 59 -22.35 -3.43 -20.72
C ASN A 59 -21.57 -2.11 -20.55
N PHE A 60 -20.57 -1.85 -21.40
CA PHE A 60 -19.84 -0.58 -21.41
C PHE A 60 -20.68 0.56 -22.01
N ALA A 61 -21.49 0.27 -23.03
CA ALA A 61 -22.42 1.25 -23.59
C ALA A 61 -23.48 1.67 -22.57
N GLU A 62 -23.93 0.75 -21.73
CA GLU A 62 -24.84 1.04 -20.61
C GLU A 62 -24.16 1.91 -19.56
N PHE A 63 -22.95 1.54 -19.12
CA PHE A 63 -22.15 2.37 -18.23
C PHE A 63 -21.96 3.80 -18.78
N ALA A 64 -21.64 3.93 -20.07
CA ALA A 64 -21.41 5.21 -20.73
C ALA A 64 -22.69 6.04 -20.96
N ARG A 65 -23.88 5.43 -20.85
CA ARG A 65 -25.16 6.14 -20.96
C ARG A 65 -25.73 6.54 -19.61
N ASP A 66 -25.27 5.93 -18.51
CA ASP A 66 -25.73 6.22 -17.17
C ASP A 66 -25.01 7.47 -16.59
N PRO A 67 -25.72 8.60 -16.41
CA PRO A 67 -25.09 9.83 -15.93
C PRO A 67 -24.49 9.68 -14.52
N TYR A 68 -25.01 8.78 -13.71
CA TYR A 68 -24.53 8.55 -12.35
C TYR A 68 -23.17 7.84 -12.33
N TYR A 69 -22.96 6.86 -13.22
CA TYR A 69 -21.67 6.20 -13.36
C TYR A 69 -20.60 7.11 -14.00
N LEU A 70 -20.98 7.93 -14.99
CA LEU A 70 -20.07 8.93 -15.54
C LEU A 70 -19.66 9.98 -14.50
N ARG A 71 -20.60 10.43 -13.67
CA ARG A 71 -20.30 11.31 -12.52
C ARG A 71 -19.37 10.62 -11.53
N SER A 72 -19.61 9.34 -11.22
CA SER A 72 -18.77 8.57 -10.32
C SER A 72 -17.33 8.41 -10.84
N LEU A 73 -17.16 8.19 -12.14
CA LEU A 73 -15.85 8.20 -12.80
C LEU A 73 -15.17 9.57 -12.68
N GLY A 74 -15.88 10.65 -13.01
CA GLY A 74 -15.37 12.03 -12.92
C GLY A 74 -14.94 12.40 -11.50
N ASN A 75 -15.78 12.11 -10.50
CA ASN A 75 -15.49 12.36 -9.10
C ASN A 75 -14.30 11.55 -8.59
N SER A 76 -14.15 10.29 -9.02
CA SER A 76 -13.03 9.44 -8.62
C SER A 76 -11.70 9.95 -9.19
N LEU A 77 -11.71 10.38 -10.45
CA LEU A 77 -10.54 11.01 -11.08
C LEU A 77 -10.20 12.34 -10.42
N ALA A 78 -11.21 13.19 -10.17
CA ALA A 78 -11.04 14.48 -9.52
C ALA A 78 -10.51 14.34 -8.08
N LEU A 79 -11.05 13.39 -7.31
CA LEU A 79 -10.57 13.07 -5.96
C LEU A 79 -9.13 12.54 -6.00
N GLY A 80 -8.82 11.56 -6.85
CA GLY A 80 -7.47 11.01 -6.96
C GLY A 80 -6.43 12.06 -7.33
N LEU A 81 -6.72 12.90 -8.34
CA LEU A 81 -5.84 14.00 -8.74
C LEU A 81 -5.76 15.11 -7.68
N GLY A 82 -6.87 15.42 -7.02
CA GLY A 82 -6.94 16.37 -5.92
C GLY A 82 -6.09 15.93 -4.72
N THR A 83 -6.16 14.65 -4.34
CA THR A 83 -5.34 14.08 -3.27
C THR A 83 -3.87 14.08 -3.64
N VAL A 84 -3.51 13.72 -4.88
CA VAL A 84 -2.12 13.87 -5.35
C VAL A 84 -1.67 15.32 -5.21
N ALA A 85 -2.43 16.29 -5.71
CA ALA A 85 -2.05 17.70 -5.61
C ALA A 85 -1.87 18.16 -4.15
N ALA A 86 -2.82 17.83 -3.27
CA ALA A 86 -2.78 18.22 -1.85
C ALA A 86 -1.63 17.54 -1.08
N THR A 87 -1.46 16.22 -1.24
CA THR A 87 -0.35 15.47 -0.64
C THR A 87 0.99 15.89 -1.20
N SER A 88 1.07 16.33 -2.47
CA SER A 88 2.29 16.88 -3.05
C SER A 88 2.72 18.16 -2.36
N VAL A 89 1.80 19.11 -2.16
CA VAL A 89 2.11 20.36 -1.46
C VAL A 89 2.65 20.08 -0.06
N VAL A 90 1.95 19.27 0.72
CA VAL A 90 2.35 18.93 2.10
C VAL A 90 3.63 18.10 2.10
N GLY A 91 3.70 17.05 1.29
CA GLY A 91 4.81 16.11 1.27
C GLY A 91 6.12 16.71 0.77
N PHE A 92 6.09 17.59 -0.25
CA PHE A 92 7.27 18.35 -0.66
C PHE A 92 7.73 19.31 0.43
N ALA A 93 6.81 20.03 1.09
CA ALA A 93 7.16 20.95 2.17
C ALA A 93 7.86 20.20 3.31
N VAL A 94 7.30 19.08 3.75
CA VAL A 94 7.89 18.24 4.80
C VAL A 94 9.23 17.65 4.36
N ALA A 95 9.32 17.08 3.15
CA ALA A 95 10.56 16.50 2.63
C ALA A 95 11.69 17.54 2.54
N PHE A 96 11.38 18.74 2.05
CA PHE A 96 12.36 19.82 1.93
C PHE A 96 12.88 20.26 3.30
N LEU A 97 12.01 20.43 4.29
CA LEU A 97 12.39 20.71 5.68
C LEU A 97 13.27 19.59 6.25
N LEU A 98 12.83 18.33 6.09
CA LEU A 98 13.51 17.17 6.65
C LEU A 98 14.85 16.83 6.00
N VAL A 99 15.12 17.25 4.75
CA VAL A 99 16.41 17.00 4.08
C VAL A 99 17.35 18.19 4.25
N ARG A 100 16.88 19.41 3.96
CA ARG A 100 17.74 20.58 3.75
C ARG A 100 18.06 21.36 5.03
N TYR A 101 17.20 21.27 6.04
CA TYR A 101 17.31 22.12 7.23
C TYR A 101 17.55 21.34 8.50
N ASP A 102 18.35 21.91 9.40
CA ASP A 102 18.50 21.45 10.77
C ASP A 102 17.72 22.37 11.72
N PHE A 103 16.86 21.77 12.56
CA PHE A 103 15.98 22.47 13.50
C PHE A 103 15.62 21.55 14.67
N VAL A 104 15.15 22.15 15.77
CA VAL A 104 14.78 21.42 16.99
C VAL A 104 13.64 20.44 16.71
N GLY A 105 13.81 19.19 17.14
CA GLY A 105 12.80 18.14 16.95
C GLY A 105 12.75 17.54 15.54
N ARG A 106 13.66 17.89 14.62
CA ARG A 106 13.69 17.33 13.25
C ARG A 106 13.60 15.80 13.21
N SER A 107 14.38 15.11 14.05
CA SER A 107 14.37 13.64 14.10
C SER A 107 13.00 13.12 14.53
N LEU A 108 12.40 13.72 15.56
CA LEU A 108 11.06 13.40 16.03
C LEU A 108 10.02 13.60 14.91
N PHE A 109 10.00 14.76 14.25
CA PHE A 109 9.08 15.00 13.13
C PHE A 109 9.31 14.04 11.97
N GLY A 110 10.57 13.66 11.69
CA GLY A 110 10.90 12.63 10.71
C GLY A 110 10.23 11.29 11.02
N TYR A 111 10.22 10.86 12.28
CA TYR A 111 9.54 9.63 12.70
C TYR A 111 8.01 9.78 12.72
N LEU A 112 7.50 10.88 13.30
CA LEU A 112 6.05 11.13 13.42
C LEU A 112 5.38 11.23 12.05
N THR A 113 6.08 11.81 11.06
CA THR A 113 5.59 11.90 9.68
C THR A 113 5.28 10.54 9.07
N LEU A 114 5.95 9.47 9.49
CA LEU A 114 5.72 8.14 8.93
C LEU A 114 4.55 7.41 9.60
N ILE A 115 4.10 7.84 10.77
CA ILE A 115 3.04 7.16 11.52
C ILE A 115 1.70 7.14 10.77
N PRO A 116 1.21 8.24 10.17
CA PRO A 116 -0.08 8.29 9.49
C PRO A 116 -0.32 7.16 8.49
N ILE A 117 0.71 6.78 7.72
CA ILE A 117 0.60 5.78 6.66
C ILE A 117 0.52 4.34 7.15
N ILE A 118 0.84 4.13 8.43
CA ILE A 118 0.85 2.81 9.06
C ILE A 118 -0.55 2.43 9.56
N SER A 119 -1.46 3.39 9.74
CA SER A 119 -2.83 3.08 10.17
C SER A 119 -3.71 2.70 8.99
N PRO A 120 -4.63 1.72 9.14
CA PRO A 120 -5.64 1.46 8.13
C PRO A 120 -6.50 2.70 7.86
N PRO A 121 -6.82 3.01 6.59
CA PRO A 121 -7.69 4.13 6.23
C PRO A 121 -9.04 4.09 6.96
N LEU A 122 -9.65 2.91 7.04
CA LEU A 122 -10.94 2.71 7.73
C LEU A 122 -10.88 3.08 9.22
N VAL A 123 -9.80 2.72 9.92
CA VAL A 123 -9.60 3.11 11.33
C VAL A 123 -9.36 4.62 11.42
N GLY A 124 -8.60 5.15 10.46
CA GLY A 124 -8.32 6.58 10.31
C GLY A 124 -9.60 7.42 10.24
N VAL A 125 -10.50 7.09 9.31
CA VAL A 125 -11.73 7.85 9.11
C VAL A 125 -12.67 7.76 10.31
N LEU A 126 -12.79 6.60 10.95
CA LEU A 126 -13.63 6.42 12.14
C LEU A 126 -13.18 7.33 13.28
N GLY A 127 -11.89 7.27 13.63
CA GLY A 127 -11.34 8.15 14.67
C GLY A 127 -11.50 9.63 14.35
N PHE A 128 -11.33 9.99 13.09
CA PHE A 128 -11.51 11.37 12.64
C PHE A 128 -12.97 11.84 12.85
N THR A 129 -13.96 10.99 12.55
CA THR A 129 -15.38 11.33 12.74
C THR A 129 -15.78 11.52 14.21
N PHE A 130 -15.15 10.81 15.16
CA PHE A 130 -15.43 11.01 16.59
C PHE A 130 -15.04 12.41 17.08
N ILE A 131 -13.95 12.98 16.54
CA ILE A 131 -13.44 14.28 16.98
C ILE A 131 -13.97 15.42 16.10
N MET A 132 -13.93 15.24 14.78
CA MET A 132 -14.22 16.29 13.79
C MET A 132 -15.62 16.15 13.16
N GLY A 133 -16.39 15.12 13.54
CA GLY A 133 -17.78 14.94 13.11
C GLY A 133 -18.71 16.04 13.62
N ARG A 134 -19.96 16.05 13.13
CA ARG A 134 -20.96 17.08 13.48
C ARG A 134 -21.30 17.05 14.97
N ALA A 135 -21.37 15.86 15.55
CA ALA A 135 -21.55 15.64 16.99
C ALA A 135 -20.23 15.33 17.71
N GLY A 136 -19.09 15.60 17.06
CA GLY A 136 -17.75 15.29 17.58
C GLY A 136 -17.21 16.37 18.51
N THR A 137 -16.12 16.05 19.20
CA THR A 137 -15.45 16.89 20.20
C THR A 137 -15.30 18.35 19.79
N VAL A 138 -14.81 18.61 18.57
CA VAL A 138 -14.49 19.97 18.13
C VAL A 138 -15.74 20.81 17.96
N ASN A 139 -16.82 20.25 17.39
CA ASN A 139 -18.07 20.97 17.26
C ASN A 139 -18.67 21.27 18.62
N VAL A 140 -18.71 20.30 19.54
CA VAL A 140 -19.27 20.52 20.89
C VAL A 140 -18.49 21.58 21.65
N LEU A 141 -17.15 21.58 21.58
CA LEU A 141 -16.34 22.64 22.19
C LEU A 141 -16.59 24.02 21.57
N LEU A 142 -16.81 24.10 20.26
CA LEU A 142 -17.15 25.34 19.57
C LEU A 142 -18.54 25.84 19.96
N GLU A 143 -19.51 24.93 20.13
CA GLU A 143 -20.85 25.24 20.63
C GLU A 143 -20.77 25.77 22.07
N ASP A 144 -20.05 25.08 22.96
CA ASP A 144 -19.92 25.43 24.38
C ASP A 144 -19.13 26.73 24.62
N TRP A 145 -18.01 26.93 23.91
CA TRP A 145 -17.08 28.03 24.21
C TRP A 145 -17.28 29.25 23.32
N VAL A 146 -17.67 29.05 22.07
CA VAL A 146 -17.82 30.12 21.07
C VAL A 146 -19.30 30.46 20.83
N GLY A 147 -20.23 29.65 21.34
CA GLY A 147 -21.67 29.87 21.16
C GLY A 147 -22.14 29.60 19.73
N LEU A 148 -21.40 28.78 18.97
CA LEU A 148 -21.82 28.35 17.64
C LEU A 148 -23.15 27.57 17.75
N THR A 149 -24.17 27.98 17.00
CA THR A 149 -25.51 27.33 17.07
C THR A 149 -25.71 26.26 16.00
N ARG A 150 -24.78 26.16 15.04
CA ARG A 150 -24.82 25.16 13.96
C ARG A 150 -23.46 24.47 13.87
N PRO A 151 -23.41 23.14 13.88
CA PRO A 151 -22.16 22.41 13.76
C PRO A 151 -21.53 22.65 12.39
N VAL A 152 -20.23 22.88 12.38
CA VAL A 152 -19.42 23.05 11.18
C VAL A 152 -19.15 21.66 10.58
N ASN A 153 -19.37 21.52 9.27
CA ASN A 153 -19.12 20.27 8.56
C ASN A 153 -17.65 20.15 8.14
N PHE A 154 -16.79 19.68 9.04
CA PHE A 154 -15.36 19.49 8.75
C PHE A 154 -15.06 18.26 7.88
N VAL A 155 -15.89 17.21 7.94
CA VAL A 155 -15.50 15.87 7.44
C VAL A 155 -16.48 15.17 6.50
N TYR A 156 -17.77 15.51 6.48
CA TYR A 156 -18.73 14.78 5.65
C TYR A 156 -18.79 15.37 4.25
N GLY A 157 -18.66 14.53 3.23
CA GLY A 157 -18.58 14.94 1.83
C GLY A 157 -17.16 14.87 1.24
N LEU A 158 -17.05 15.25 -0.03
CA LEU A 158 -15.81 15.06 -0.81
C LEU A 158 -14.60 15.79 -0.23
N HIS A 159 -14.80 16.98 0.37
CA HIS A 159 -13.72 17.74 1.00
C HIS A 159 -13.14 17.03 2.22
N GLY A 160 -13.97 16.31 2.98
CA GLY A 160 -13.51 15.53 4.12
C GLY A 160 -12.77 14.27 3.69
N VAL A 161 -13.22 13.60 2.62
CA VAL A 161 -12.48 12.49 2.01
C VAL A 161 -11.10 12.98 1.57
N LEU A 162 -11.03 14.10 0.83
CA LEU A 162 -9.77 14.71 0.40
C LEU A 162 -8.86 15.05 1.60
N LEU A 163 -9.41 15.60 2.69
CA LEU A 163 -8.66 15.93 3.89
C LEU A 163 -8.07 14.69 4.58
N VAL A 164 -8.90 13.67 4.82
CA VAL A 164 -8.48 12.42 5.49
C VAL A 164 -7.43 11.69 4.65
N GLU A 165 -7.66 11.56 3.35
CA GLU A 165 -6.71 10.98 2.39
C GLU A 165 -5.39 11.76 2.38
N THR A 166 -5.45 13.10 2.40
CA THR A 166 -4.24 13.93 2.40
C THR A 166 -3.41 13.71 3.67
N LEU A 167 -4.04 13.76 4.85
CA LEU A 167 -3.36 13.55 6.13
C LEU A 167 -2.82 12.13 6.29
N HIS A 168 -3.46 11.15 5.67
CA HIS A 168 -3.04 9.76 5.69
C HIS A 168 -1.89 9.47 4.70
N LEU A 169 -1.94 10.05 3.49
CA LEU A 169 -1.08 9.66 2.36
C LEU A 169 0.05 10.63 2.03
N PHE A 170 0.10 11.84 2.58
CA PHE A 170 1.26 12.73 2.39
C PHE A 170 2.63 12.11 2.77
N PRO A 171 2.75 11.13 3.69
CA PRO A 171 4.04 10.51 3.97
C PRO A 171 4.58 9.72 2.78
N MET A 172 3.73 9.19 1.88
CA MET A 172 4.20 8.51 0.66
C MET A 172 4.98 9.47 -0.24
N ILE A 173 4.44 10.66 -0.48
CA ILE A 173 5.16 11.69 -1.24
C ILE A 173 6.44 12.07 -0.50
N THR A 174 6.34 12.30 0.82
CA THR A 174 7.47 12.72 1.63
C THR A 174 8.64 11.73 1.52
N LEU A 175 8.39 10.43 1.68
CA LEU A 175 9.41 9.39 1.59
C LEU A 175 10.11 9.35 0.23
N ASN A 176 9.33 9.34 -0.85
CA ASN A 176 9.86 9.27 -2.21
C ASN A 176 10.66 10.53 -2.57
N VAL A 177 10.19 11.71 -2.14
CA VAL A 177 10.86 12.98 -2.38
C VAL A 177 12.12 13.11 -1.50
N VAL A 178 12.09 12.64 -0.24
CA VAL A 178 13.28 12.62 0.64
C VAL A 178 14.41 11.79 0.01
N ASP A 179 14.11 10.59 -0.47
CA ASP A 179 15.11 9.74 -1.13
C ASP A 179 15.65 10.41 -2.41
N ALA A 180 14.77 10.93 -3.26
CA ALA A 180 15.18 11.63 -4.47
C ALA A 180 16.04 12.87 -4.16
N LEU A 181 15.65 13.68 -3.17
CA LEU A 181 16.42 14.85 -2.73
C LEU A 181 17.78 14.48 -2.16
N ALA A 182 17.91 13.34 -1.48
CA ALA A 182 19.17 12.88 -0.90
C ALA A 182 20.19 12.42 -1.95
N LYS A 183 19.72 12.11 -3.17
CA LYS A 183 20.56 11.73 -4.32
C LYS A 183 21.05 12.93 -5.15
N ILE A 184 20.50 14.14 -4.94
CA ILE A 184 20.93 15.34 -5.66
C ILE A 184 22.24 15.88 -5.09
N ASP A 185 23.25 16.06 -5.94
CA ASP A 185 24.52 16.66 -5.56
C ASP A 185 24.35 18.16 -5.21
N PRO A 186 24.71 18.61 -3.98
CA PRO A 186 24.71 20.01 -3.61
C PRO A 186 25.48 20.92 -4.59
N ALA A 187 26.52 20.39 -5.26
CA ALA A 187 27.34 21.14 -6.21
C ALA A 187 26.52 21.74 -7.37
N LEU A 188 25.42 21.09 -7.78
CA LEU A 188 24.53 21.62 -8.83
C LEU A 188 23.85 22.93 -8.39
N GLU A 189 23.45 23.01 -7.12
CA GLU A 189 22.80 24.19 -6.57
C GLU A 189 23.82 25.28 -6.22
N GLU A 190 25.03 24.91 -5.80
CA GLU A 190 26.14 25.84 -5.56
C GLU A 190 26.61 26.48 -6.88
N ALA A 191 26.79 25.68 -7.94
CA ALA A 191 27.11 26.19 -9.28
C ALA A 191 26.04 27.16 -9.80
N ALA A 192 24.77 26.84 -9.58
CA ALA A 192 23.67 27.75 -9.92
C ALA A 192 23.72 29.04 -9.10
N GLU A 193 24.04 28.97 -7.81
CA GLU A 193 24.19 30.12 -6.93
C GLU A 193 25.38 31.02 -7.36
N SER A 194 26.49 30.43 -7.80
CA SER A 194 27.66 31.16 -8.32
C SER A 194 27.36 31.97 -9.58
N VAL A 195 26.41 31.54 -10.43
CA VAL A 195 25.96 32.29 -11.61
C VAL A 195 24.74 33.18 -11.32
N GLY A 196 24.40 33.40 -10.05
CA GLY A 196 23.34 34.34 -9.61
C GLY A 196 21.93 33.75 -9.53
N ALA A 197 21.76 32.43 -9.58
CA ALA A 197 20.44 31.82 -9.45
C ALA A 197 19.86 31.99 -8.04
N ARG A 198 18.66 32.58 -7.97
CA ARG A 198 17.90 32.77 -6.72
C ARG A 198 17.34 31.44 -6.19
N PRO A 199 16.99 31.33 -4.89
CA PRO A 199 16.48 30.10 -4.30
C PRO A 199 15.28 29.47 -5.02
N PHE A 200 14.31 30.28 -5.45
CA PHE A 200 13.15 29.80 -6.21
C PHE A 200 13.54 29.27 -7.60
N THR A 201 14.48 29.93 -8.28
CA THR A 201 15.02 29.46 -9.56
C THR A 201 15.71 28.12 -9.41
N LYS A 202 16.51 27.93 -8.35
CA LYS A 202 17.15 26.65 -8.05
C LYS A 202 16.13 25.54 -7.79
N LEU A 203 15.11 25.82 -6.97
CA LEU A 203 14.02 24.89 -6.70
C LEU A 203 13.33 24.42 -7.99
N VAL A 204 12.89 25.35 -8.84
CA VAL A 204 12.09 25.04 -10.03
C VAL A 204 12.92 24.46 -11.17
N ARG A 205 14.15 24.93 -11.38
CA ARG A 205 14.97 24.52 -12.54
C ARG A 205 15.94 23.37 -12.27
N ILE A 206 16.24 23.08 -11.01
CA ILE A 206 17.22 22.03 -10.64
C ILE A 206 16.54 21.00 -9.74
N THR A 207 16.07 21.41 -8.57
CA THR A 207 15.59 20.47 -7.55
C THR A 207 14.32 19.72 -7.97
N LEU A 208 13.29 20.41 -8.48
CA LEU A 208 12.03 19.75 -8.88
C LEU A 208 12.20 18.83 -10.10
N PRO A 209 12.91 19.21 -11.18
CA PRO A 209 13.17 18.31 -12.30
C PRO A 209 13.93 17.04 -11.89
N LEU A 210 14.96 17.18 -11.06
CA LEU A 210 15.77 16.05 -10.59
C LEU A 210 15.04 15.17 -9.57
N THR A 211 14.11 15.71 -8.80
CA THR A 211 13.23 14.90 -7.92
C THR A 211 12.05 14.25 -8.66
N THR A 212 11.79 14.63 -9.91
CA THR A 212 10.61 14.17 -10.67
C THR A 212 10.49 12.64 -10.75
N PRO A 213 11.54 11.84 -11.03
CA PRO A 213 11.40 10.38 -11.10
C PRO A 213 10.90 9.76 -9.78
N GLY A 214 11.48 10.17 -8.65
CA GLY A 214 11.05 9.72 -7.32
C GLY A 214 9.65 10.25 -6.97
N TYR A 215 9.38 11.52 -7.26
CA TYR A 215 8.06 12.11 -7.06
C TYR A 215 6.94 11.36 -7.80
N VAL A 216 7.15 11.02 -9.07
CA VAL A 216 6.15 10.32 -9.90
C VAL A 216 5.82 8.94 -9.32
N ALA A 217 6.81 8.23 -8.75
CA ALA A 217 6.56 6.97 -8.07
C ALA A 217 5.66 7.15 -6.83
N GLY A 218 5.92 8.16 -6.00
CA GLY A 218 5.08 8.50 -4.86
C GLY A 218 3.67 8.95 -5.26
N ALA A 219 3.56 9.85 -6.25
CA ALA A 219 2.30 10.39 -6.74
C ALA A 219 1.41 9.30 -7.35
N LEU A 220 2.00 8.35 -8.07
CA LEU A 220 1.29 7.20 -8.61
C LEU A 220 0.69 6.33 -7.49
N LEU A 221 1.46 6.04 -6.44
CA LEU A 221 0.97 5.25 -5.31
C LEU A 221 -0.18 5.95 -4.57
N VAL A 222 -0.05 7.25 -4.32
CA VAL A 222 -1.13 8.06 -3.72
C VAL A 222 -2.39 8.01 -4.59
N PHE A 223 -2.25 8.25 -5.90
CA PHE A 223 -3.37 8.21 -6.83
C PHE A 223 -4.09 6.85 -6.78
N ILE A 224 -3.33 5.76 -6.88
CA ILE A 224 -3.88 4.40 -6.88
C ILE A 224 -4.62 4.12 -5.58
N TRP A 225 -4.04 4.44 -4.43
CA TRP A 225 -4.62 4.13 -3.13
C TRP A 225 -5.94 4.88 -2.94
N THR A 226 -5.95 6.20 -3.16
CA THR A 226 -7.17 7.01 -3.10
C THR A 226 -8.21 6.57 -4.14
N PHE A 227 -7.79 6.28 -5.38
CA PHE A 227 -8.71 5.83 -6.45
C PHE A 227 -9.36 4.46 -6.13
N SER A 228 -8.67 3.64 -5.33
CA SER A 228 -9.15 2.33 -4.89
C SER A 228 -9.92 2.35 -3.56
N ASP A 229 -9.91 3.45 -2.82
CA ASP A 229 -10.56 3.52 -1.53
C ASP A 229 -12.08 3.70 -1.69
N PHE A 230 -12.82 2.77 -1.11
CA PHE A 230 -14.28 2.80 -1.02
C PHE A 230 -14.74 2.99 0.42
N ALA A 231 -13.93 2.62 1.41
CA ALA A 231 -14.35 2.58 2.80
C ALA A 231 -14.40 3.99 3.40
N THR A 232 -13.35 4.79 3.20
CA THR A 232 -13.29 6.19 3.68
C THR A 232 -14.45 7.04 3.12
N PRO A 233 -14.73 7.03 1.80
CA PRO A 233 -15.88 7.74 1.25
C PRO A 233 -17.22 7.31 1.85
N LEU A 234 -17.46 6.00 2.00
CA LEU A 234 -18.73 5.51 2.53
C LEU A 234 -18.97 5.95 3.98
N VAL A 235 -17.94 5.93 4.83
CA VAL A 235 -18.01 6.44 6.21
C VAL A 235 -18.32 7.94 6.25
N LEU A 236 -17.81 8.71 5.28
CA LEU A 236 -18.03 10.16 5.17
C LEU A 236 -19.28 10.54 4.37
N GLY A 237 -20.10 9.56 3.98
CA GLY A 237 -21.37 9.77 3.27
C GLY A 237 -21.22 10.08 1.77
N VAL A 238 -20.10 9.70 1.16
CA VAL A 238 -19.83 9.86 -0.28
C VAL A 238 -19.98 8.52 -0.99
N HIS A 239 -21.00 8.43 -1.84
CA HIS A 239 -21.35 7.19 -2.54
C HIS A 239 -21.03 7.23 -4.03
N ASP A 240 -20.89 8.41 -4.63
CA ASP A 240 -20.69 8.63 -6.07
C ASP A 240 -19.21 8.61 -6.47
N LEU A 241 -18.51 7.55 -6.06
CA LEU A 241 -17.15 7.19 -6.48
C LEU A 241 -17.14 5.76 -7.01
N LEU A 242 -16.27 5.46 -7.98
CA LEU A 242 -16.20 4.15 -8.63
C LEU A 242 -15.92 3.02 -7.64
N ALA A 243 -14.98 3.21 -6.72
CA ALA A 243 -14.67 2.18 -5.72
C ALA A 243 -15.88 1.90 -4.81
N SER A 244 -16.56 2.95 -4.34
CA SER A 244 -17.81 2.86 -3.57
C SER A 244 -18.92 2.15 -4.36
N GLN A 245 -19.08 2.50 -5.63
CA GLN A 245 -20.08 1.88 -6.51
C GLN A 245 -19.76 0.42 -6.82
N ALA A 246 -18.50 0.06 -7.06
CA ALA A 246 -18.09 -1.33 -7.23
C ALA A 246 -18.49 -2.17 -6.01
N TYR A 247 -18.31 -1.63 -4.80
CA TYR A 247 -18.74 -2.27 -3.57
C TYR A 247 -20.26 -2.39 -3.44
N LEU A 248 -20.98 -1.28 -3.52
CA LEU A 248 -22.44 -1.24 -3.33
C LEU A 248 -23.16 -2.12 -4.35
N ASN A 249 -22.77 -2.05 -5.62
CA ASN A 249 -23.39 -2.80 -6.71
C ASN A 249 -23.24 -4.32 -6.60
N ILE A 250 -22.16 -4.78 -5.95
CA ILE A 250 -21.91 -6.20 -5.73
C ILE A 250 -22.60 -6.68 -4.46
N VAL A 251 -22.42 -5.97 -3.34
CA VAL A 251 -22.88 -6.45 -2.02
C VAL A 251 -24.40 -6.33 -1.83
N GLN A 252 -25.05 -5.36 -2.48
CA GLN A 252 -26.49 -5.20 -2.30
C GLN A 252 -27.29 -6.37 -2.90
N PHE A 253 -26.76 -7.11 -3.88
CA PHE A 253 -27.37 -8.30 -4.52
C PHE A 253 -28.89 -8.19 -4.83
N VAL A 254 -29.41 -6.97 -5.03
CA VAL A 254 -30.84 -6.74 -5.29
C VAL A 254 -31.17 -6.96 -6.77
N ASP A 255 -30.23 -6.67 -7.67
CA ASP A 255 -30.46 -6.61 -9.12
C ASP A 255 -29.26 -7.17 -9.91
N ARG A 256 -29.54 -8.04 -10.89
CA ARG A 256 -28.54 -8.57 -11.84
C ARG A 256 -27.84 -7.47 -12.62
N ARG A 257 -28.55 -6.39 -12.94
CA ARG A 257 -28.00 -5.21 -13.61
C ARG A 257 -26.92 -4.55 -12.76
N LEU A 258 -27.21 -4.30 -11.48
CA LEU A 258 -26.24 -3.70 -10.55
C LEU A 258 -25.00 -4.58 -10.42
N PHE A 259 -25.18 -5.88 -10.18
CA PHE A 259 -24.06 -6.82 -10.10
C PHE A 259 -23.16 -6.76 -11.34
N ARG A 260 -23.77 -6.71 -12.54
CA ARG A 260 -23.04 -6.58 -13.81
C ARG A 260 -22.29 -5.25 -13.90
N MET A 261 -22.91 -4.14 -13.50
CA MET A 261 -22.24 -2.83 -13.46
C MET A 261 -21.09 -2.81 -12.45
N GLY A 262 -21.19 -3.52 -11.33
CA GLY A 262 -20.08 -3.71 -10.39
C GLY A 262 -18.86 -4.41 -11.03
N ILE A 263 -19.10 -5.41 -11.88
CA ILE A 263 -18.05 -6.07 -12.68
C ILE A 263 -17.43 -5.10 -13.69
N VAL A 264 -18.27 -4.35 -14.43
CA VAL A 264 -17.80 -3.36 -15.42
C VAL A 264 -16.95 -2.28 -14.76
N ILE A 265 -17.41 -1.71 -13.64
CA ILE A 265 -16.66 -0.71 -12.87
C ILE A 265 -15.31 -1.28 -12.44
N SER A 266 -15.29 -2.51 -11.92
CA SER A 266 -14.06 -3.17 -11.48
C SER A 266 -13.08 -3.44 -12.63
N ALA A 267 -13.59 -3.89 -13.77
CA ALA A 267 -12.80 -4.05 -14.99
C ALA A 267 -12.24 -2.70 -15.48
N LEU A 268 -13.05 -1.64 -15.48
CA LEU A 268 -12.62 -0.28 -15.83
C LEU A 268 -11.53 0.22 -14.88
N MET A 269 -11.69 0.00 -13.57
CA MET A 269 -10.71 0.34 -12.55
C MET A 269 -9.37 -0.38 -12.76
N VAL A 270 -9.40 -1.67 -13.12
CA VAL A 270 -8.19 -2.44 -13.49
C VAL A 270 -7.52 -1.85 -14.72
N VAL A 271 -8.29 -1.58 -15.78
CA VAL A 271 -7.76 -1.00 -17.02
C VAL A 271 -7.12 0.36 -16.76
N LEU A 272 -7.81 1.26 -16.04
CA LEU A 272 -7.29 2.58 -15.68
C LEU A 272 -6.03 2.47 -14.83
N ALA A 273 -6.00 1.57 -13.84
CA ALA A 273 -4.81 1.33 -13.02
C ALA A 273 -3.61 0.88 -13.85
N VAL A 274 -3.81 -0.05 -14.80
CA VAL A 274 -2.77 -0.52 -15.73
C VAL A 274 -2.29 0.65 -16.60
N LEU A 275 -3.21 1.43 -17.16
CA LEU A 275 -2.89 2.58 -18.01
C LEU A 275 -2.06 3.63 -17.26
N PHE A 276 -2.45 4.00 -16.04
CA PHE A 276 -1.69 4.94 -15.22
C PHE A 276 -0.33 4.40 -14.83
N LEU A 277 -0.23 3.12 -14.48
CA LEU A 277 1.05 2.48 -14.17
C LEU A 277 2.00 2.50 -15.37
N VAL A 278 1.49 2.15 -16.57
CA VAL A 278 2.28 2.16 -17.80
C VAL A 278 2.69 3.59 -18.18
N ALA A 279 1.78 4.56 -18.07
CA ALA A 279 2.06 5.96 -18.35
C ALA A 279 3.16 6.51 -17.42
N ALA A 280 3.06 6.22 -16.11
CA ALA A 280 4.04 6.61 -15.13
C ALA A 280 5.42 5.98 -15.40
N ARG A 281 5.48 4.67 -15.67
CA ARG A 281 6.75 4.00 -15.99
C ARG A 281 7.40 4.57 -17.25
N ARG A 282 6.63 4.82 -18.31
CA ARG A 282 7.15 5.44 -19.53
C ARG A 282 7.69 6.84 -19.26
N TYR A 283 6.96 7.64 -18.48
CA TYR A 283 7.39 8.99 -18.12
C TYR A 283 8.70 8.99 -17.30
N VAL A 284 8.84 8.07 -16.35
CA VAL A 284 10.06 7.91 -15.54
C VAL A 284 11.23 7.44 -16.39
N ALA A 285 11.02 6.46 -17.28
CA ALA A 285 12.07 5.93 -18.16
C ALA A 285 12.65 6.98 -19.12
N ILE A 286 11.86 7.99 -19.51
CA ILE A 286 12.33 9.12 -20.34
C ILE A 286 13.27 10.04 -19.56
N LYS A 287 13.18 10.07 -18.23
CA LYS A 287 13.90 10.97 -17.34
C LYS A 287 14.99 10.27 -16.52
N ASP A 288 15.59 9.21 -17.05
CA ASP A 288 16.57 8.41 -16.32
C ASP A 288 17.85 9.22 -16.02
N TYR A 289 17.92 9.78 -14.80
CA TYR A 289 19.08 10.50 -14.27
C TYR A 289 20.03 9.52 -13.56
N SER A 290 20.40 8.43 -14.23
CA SER A 290 21.17 7.29 -13.70
C SER A 290 22.61 7.61 -13.26
N SER A 291 23.01 8.89 -13.23
CA SER A 291 24.34 9.37 -12.81
C SER A 291 24.36 9.99 -11.40
N LEU A 292 23.25 9.97 -10.66
CA LEU A 292 23.18 10.56 -9.32
C LEU A 292 23.73 9.58 -8.27
N SER A 293 24.95 9.82 -7.79
CA SER A 293 25.52 9.16 -6.62
C SER A 293 25.01 9.84 -5.34
N TYR A 294 24.78 9.07 -4.27
CA TYR A 294 24.46 9.64 -2.95
C TYR A 294 25.51 10.67 -2.56
N SER A 295 25.08 11.92 -2.36
CA SER A 295 25.94 13.01 -1.89
C SER A 295 25.57 13.37 -0.46
N LYS A 296 26.57 13.72 0.37
CA LYS A 296 26.32 14.22 1.72
C LYS A 296 25.74 15.63 1.61
N VAL A 297 24.41 15.74 1.68
CA VAL A 297 23.73 17.04 1.70
C VAL A 297 24.10 17.79 2.98
N ALA A 298 24.88 18.87 2.85
CA ALA A 298 25.16 19.78 3.95
C ALA A 298 23.86 20.48 4.38
N ARG A 299 23.46 20.28 5.63
CA ARG A 299 22.22 20.82 6.19
C ARG A 299 22.45 22.26 6.63
N ARG A 300 21.54 23.16 6.26
CA ARG A 300 21.58 24.57 6.67
C ARG A 300 20.78 24.73 7.97
N ARG A 301 21.23 25.56 8.90
CA ARG A 301 20.43 25.94 10.08
C ARG A 301 19.40 26.99 9.67
N LEU A 302 18.18 26.87 10.18
CA LEU A 302 17.15 27.90 9.97
C LEU A 302 17.43 29.13 10.86
N SER A 303 16.99 30.30 10.40
CA SER A 303 16.90 31.47 11.27
C SER A 303 15.89 31.21 12.41
N PRO A 304 15.95 31.93 13.54
CA PRO A 304 15.01 31.72 14.64
C PRO A 304 13.54 31.79 14.21
N LEU A 305 13.18 32.75 13.35
CA LEU A 305 11.84 32.88 12.79
C LEU A 305 11.48 31.70 11.86
N GLY A 306 12.42 31.27 11.01
CA GLY A 306 12.22 30.12 10.12
C GLY A 306 12.07 28.81 10.90
N GLN A 307 12.79 28.68 12.02
CA GLN A 307 12.67 27.54 12.92
C GLN A 307 11.30 27.50 13.59
N THR A 308 10.82 28.61 14.13
CA THR A 308 9.46 28.68 14.68
C THR A 308 8.42 28.36 13.62
N GLY A 309 8.55 28.92 12.41
CA GLY A 309 7.64 28.62 11.30
C GLY A 309 7.62 27.13 10.93
N ALA A 310 8.79 26.49 10.80
CA ALA A 310 8.90 25.07 10.50
C ALA A 310 8.31 24.19 11.60
N VAL A 311 8.64 24.47 12.87
CA VAL A 311 8.13 23.72 14.02
C VAL A 311 6.62 23.89 14.15
N SER A 312 6.08 25.11 14.02
CA SER A 312 4.64 25.36 14.07
C SER A 312 3.89 24.65 12.94
N PHE A 313 4.38 24.73 11.70
CA PHE A 313 3.80 24.03 10.56
C PHE A 313 3.77 22.51 10.79
N LEU A 314 4.90 21.91 11.18
CA LEU A 314 4.98 20.48 11.41
C LEU A 314 4.14 20.06 12.62
N SER A 315 4.09 20.86 13.67
CA SER A 315 3.29 20.57 14.87
C SER A 315 1.80 20.60 14.56
N LEU A 316 1.33 21.58 13.77
CA LEU A 316 -0.06 21.64 13.30
C LEU A 316 -0.38 20.43 12.40
N LEU A 317 0.51 20.11 11.47
CA LEU A 317 0.33 18.94 10.60
C LEU A 317 0.27 17.64 11.40
N MET A 318 1.15 17.46 12.38
CA MET A 318 1.13 16.30 13.27
C MET A 318 -0.14 16.29 14.13
N LEU A 319 -0.56 17.42 14.69
CA LEU A 319 -1.80 17.51 15.45
C LEU A 319 -2.98 17.00 14.61
N LEU A 320 -3.14 17.52 13.39
CA LEU A 320 -4.21 17.10 12.47
C LEU A 320 -4.10 15.62 12.08
N SER A 321 -2.90 15.15 11.75
CA SER A 321 -2.67 13.77 11.32
C SER A 321 -2.86 12.74 12.44
N PHE A 322 -2.73 13.17 13.71
CA PHE A 322 -2.89 12.31 14.88
C PHE A 322 -4.30 12.31 15.48
N ILE A 323 -5.20 13.20 15.03
CA ILE A 323 -6.62 13.21 15.41
C ILE A 323 -7.25 11.81 15.29
N PRO A 324 -7.10 11.06 14.17
CA PRO A 324 -7.68 9.73 14.07
C PRO A 324 -7.30 8.78 15.21
N TYR A 325 -6.03 8.79 15.61
CA TYR A 325 -5.51 7.90 16.63
C TYR A 325 -6.07 8.25 18.00
N LEU A 326 -6.15 9.55 18.30
CA LEU A 326 -6.78 10.02 19.53
C LEU A 326 -8.27 9.65 19.57
N GLY A 327 -8.98 9.85 18.46
CA GLY A 327 -10.39 9.54 18.35
C GLY A 327 -10.69 8.06 18.56
N VAL A 328 -9.95 7.18 17.87
CA VAL A 328 -10.08 5.73 18.04
C VAL A 328 -9.68 5.28 19.44
N ALA A 329 -8.59 5.81 19.99
CA ALA A 329 -8.17 5.47 21.35
C ALA A 329 -9.25 5.82 22.38
N LEU A 330 -9.79 7.04 22.34
CA LEU A 330 -10.85 7.47 23.25
C LEU A 330 -12.16 6.70 23.03
N ALA A 331 -12.53 6.41 21.78
CA ALA A 331 -13.77 5.70 21.46
C ALA A 331 -13.71 4.24 21.93
N SER A 332 -12.54 3.60 21.83
CA SER A 332 -12.35 2.21 22.23
C SER A 332 -12.59 1.94 23.73
N VAL A 333 -12.43 2.97 24.57
CA VAL A 333 -12.67 2.90 26.01
C VAL A 333 -13.87 3.75 26.45
N GLY A 334 -14.44 4.54 25.54
CA GLY A 334 -15.45 5.55 25.85
C GLY A 334 -16.86 4.99 25.94
N LYS A 335 -17.67 5.59 26.81
CA LYS A 335 -19.13 5.40 26.87
C LYS A 335 -19.81 6.76 27.04
N GLY A 336 -20.95 6.93 26.37
CA GLY A 336 -21.70 8.18 26.38
C GLY A 336 -20.92 9.34 25.76
N TRP A 337 -20.25 9.09 24.63
CA TRP A 337 -19.55 10.11 23.83
C TRP A 337 -20.43 10.52 22.65
N SER A 338 -21.46 11.29 22.96
CA SER A 338 -22.41 11.82 21.97
C SER A 338 -22.86 13.17 22.49
N LEU A 339 -22.65 14.23 21.69
CA LEU A 339 -22.93 15.62 22.10
C LEU A 339 -22.17 16.02 23.39
N THR A 340 -21.01 15.42 23.62
CA THR A 340 -20.09 15.79 24.70
C THR A 340 -18.69 15.94 24.12
N PRO A 341 -17.85 16.86 24.65
CA PRO A 341 -16.48 17.02 24.15
C PRO A 341 -15.66 15.74 24.26
N PHE A 342 -15.84 14.98 25.34
CA PHE A 342 -15.11 13.74 25.60
C PHE A 342 -16.07 12.65 26.11
N PRO A 343 -15.65 11.38 26.13
CA PRO A 343 -16.41 10.32 26.77
C PRO A 343 -16.73 10.66 28.23
N THR A 344 -17.98 10.46 28.63
CA THR A 344 -18.45 10.74 30.00
C THR A 344 -18.08 9.63 30.98
N ARG A 345 -17.93 8.40 30.47
CA ARG A 345 -17.51 7.23 31.24
C ARG A 345 -16.50 6.41 30.45
N TYR A 346 -15.68 5.65 31.17
CA TYR A 346 -14.66 4.78 30.58
C TYR A 346 -14.92 3.32 30.97
N THR A 347 -14.66 2.40 30.05
CA THR A 347 -14.86 0.96 30.23
C THR A 347 -13.94 0.16 29.31
N LEU A 348 -13.62 -1.07 29.70
CA LEU A 348 -12.90 -2.04 28.87
C LEU A 348 -13.83 -3.11 28.26
N ALA A 349 -15.15 -3.00 28.46
CA ALA A 349 -16.13 -3.96 27.97
C ALA A 349 -16.09 -4.12 26.43
N HIS A 350 -15.72 -3.06 25.69
CA HIS A 350 -15.57 -3.14 24.24
C HIS A 350 -14.41 -4.07 23.84
N PHE A 351 -13.30 -4.06 24.60
CA PHE A 351 -12.19 -4.98 24.40
C PHE A 351 -12.55 -6.41 24.78
N GLU A 352 -13.27 -6.59 25.89
CA GLU A 352 -13.80 -7.89 26.30
C GLU A 352 -14.68 -8.49 25.20
N ARG A 353 -15.61 -7.70 24.65
CA ARG A 353 -16.46 -8.13 23.55
C ARG A 353 -15.66 -8.58 22.32
N VAL A 354 -14.68 -7.80 21.88
CA VAL A 354 -13.96 -8.14 20.64
C VAL A 354 -12.90 -9.23 20.83
N ILE A 355 -12.35 -9.40 22.03
CA ILE A 355 -11.32 -10.40 22.34
C ILE A 355 -11.93 -11.72 22.82
N VAL A 356 -13.02 -11.68 23.60
CA VAL A 356 -13.60 -12.85 24.27
C VAL A 356 -14.86 -13.33 23.57
N GLU A 357 -15.79 -12.44 23.22
CA GLU A 357 -17.06 -12.83 22.59
C GLU A 357 -16.91 -13.03 21.07
N THR A 358 -16.08 -12.23 20.41
CA THR A 358 -15.81 -12.33 18.97
C THR A 358 -14.32 -12.48 18.62
N PRO A 359 -13.57 -13.42 19.24
CA PRO A 359 -12.13 -13.60 19.02
C PRO A 359 -11.78 -13.88 17.56
N LYS A 360 -12.74 -14.42 16.80
CA LYS A 360 -12.56 -14.80 15.40
C LYS A 360 -11.96 -13.67 14.56
N TYR A 361 -12.38 -12.41 14.75
CA TYR A 361 -11.85 -11.29 13.99
C TYR A 361 -10.32 -11.18 14.14
N VAL A 362 -9.84 -11.26 15.38
CA VAL A 362 -8.41 -11.17 15.70
C VAL A 362 -7.69 -12.45 15.23
N VAL A 363 -8.16 -13.62 15.65
CA VAL A 363 -7.51 -14.91 15.36
C VAL A 363 -7.38 -15.15 13.86
N ASN A 364 -8.47 -14.95 13.09
CA ASN A 364 -8.47 -15.13 11.65
C ASN A 364 -7.51 -14.15 10.96
N SER A 365 -7.41 -12.90 11.43
CA SER A 365 -6.51 -11.91 10.84
C SER A 365 -5.05 -12.30 10.98
N PHE A 366 -4.64 -12.75 12.17
CA PHE A 366 -3.29 -13.23 12.41
C PHE A 366 -3.03 -14.53 11.64
N LEU A 367 -3.98 -15.46 11.62
CA LEU A 367 -3.86 -16.72 10.89
C LEU A 367 -3.69 -16.48 9.38
N TYR A 368 -4.60 -15.74 8.77
CA TYR A 368 -4.58 -15.52 7.32
C TYR A 368 -3.41 -14.62 6.89
N SER A 369 -3.07 -13.59 7.66
CA SER A 369 -1.90 -12.75 7.36
C SER A 369 -0.58 -13.51 7.57
N GLY A 370 -0.50 -14.37 8.60
CA GLY A 370 0.66 -15.22 8.83
C GLY A 370 0.87 -16.23 7.69
N LEU A 371 -0.19 -16.92 7.27
CA LEU A 371 -0.15 -17.84 6.12
C LEU A 371 0.18 -17.10 4.81
N ALA A 372 -0.39 -15.91 4.61
CA ALA A 372 -0.08 -15.08 3.45
C ALA A 372 1.40 -14.71 3.39
N VAL A 373 2.02 -14.38 4.54
CA VAL A 373 3.45 -14.04 4.60
C VAL A 373 4.33 -15.25 4.29
N VAL A 374 3.96 -16.45 4.75
CA VAL A 374 4.67 -17.68 4.38
C VAL A 374 4.65 -17.87 2.85
N LEU A 375 3.49 -17.66 2.21
CA LEU A 375 3.37 -17.69 0.76
C LEU A 375 4.20 -16.57 0.08
N CYS A 376 4.18 -15.36 0.63
CA CYS A 376 4.98 -14.23 0.13
C CYS A 376 6.48 -14.53 0.19
N ILE A 377 6.99 -15.18 1.24
CA ILE A 377 8.39 -15.59 1.32
C ILE A 377 8.69 -16.70 0.30
N ALA A 378 7.82 -17.73 0.26
CA ALA A 378 7.98 -18.89 -0.61
C ALA A 378 8.01 -18.52 -2.10
N ILE A 379 7.24 -17.51 -2.53
CA ILE A 379 7.17 -17.07 -3.93
C ILE A 379 8.02 -15.82 -4.18
N GLY A 380 8.00 -14.85 -3.26
CA GLY A 380 8.60 -13.54 -3.43
C GLY A 380 10.13 -13.55 -3.35
N VAL A 381 10.73 -14.39 -2.50
CA VAL A 381 12.19 -14.53 -2.44
C VAL A 381 12.74 -15.13 -3.74
N PRO A 382 12.17 -16.21 -4.31
CA PRO A 382 12.53 -16.66 -5.65
C PRO A 382 12.37 -15.60 -6.74
N ILE A 383 11.26 -14.85 -6.76
CA ILE A 383 11.08 -13.75 -7.72
C ILE A 383 12.23 -12.74 -7.59
N ALA A 384 12.52 -12.28 -6.36
CA ALA A 384 13.61 -11.34 -6.11
C ALA A 384 14.96 -11.88 -6.60
N TRP A 385 15.24 -13.16 -6.39
CA TRP A 385 16.45 -13.82 -6.88
C TRP A 385 16.49 -13.89 -8.41
N ILE A 386 15.38 -14.24 -9.08
CA ILE A 386 15.28 -14.24 -10.55
C ILE A 386 15.57 -12.84 -11.10
N LEU A 387 14.96 -11.80 -10.51
CA LEU A 387 15.16 -10.41 -10.88
C LEU A 387 16.61 -9.96 -10.63
N ALA A 388 17.26 -10.35 -9.53
CA ALA A 388 18.60 -9.88 -9.21
C ALA A 388 19.73 -10.64 -9.93
N ARG A 389 19.56 -11.96 -10.15
CA ARG A 389 20.67 -12.86 -10.51
C ARG A 389 20.58 -13.45 -11.91
N THR A 390 19.44 -13.35 -12.59
CA THR A 390 19.23 -14.03 -13.87
C THR A 390 18.96 -13.08 -15.03
N ARG A 391 19.12 -13.59 -16.26
CA ARG A 391 18.72 -12.95 -17.52
C ARG A 391 17.69 -13.81 -18.27
N LEU A 392 16.83 -14.51 -17.52
CA LEU A 392 15.83 -15.41 -18.11
C LEU A 392 14.83 -14.61 -18.96
N PRO A 393 14.34 -15.18 -20.07
CA PRO A 393 13.25 -14.58 -20.81
C PRO A 393 12.01 -14.46 -19.91
N GLY A 394 11.29 -13.34 -20.00
CA GLY A 394 10.13 -13.04 -19.15
C GLY A 394 10.45 -12.42 -17.79
N ARG A 395 11.73 -12.15 -17.46
CA ARG A 395 12.13 -11.42 -16.24
C ARG A 395 11.44 -10.07 -16.11
N ASP A 396 11.42 -9.26 -17.17
CA ASP A 396 10.79 -7.93 -17.14
C ASP A 396 9.26 -8.03 -17.04
N THR A 397 8.68 -9.11 -17.59
CA THR A 397 7.26 -9.42 -17.42
C THR A 397 6.96 -9.77 -15.96
N LEU A 398 7.82 -10.54 -15.28
CA LEU A 398 7.67 -10.85 -13.85
C LEU A 398 7.72 -9.57 -13.00
N ASP A 399 8.68 -8.68 -13.24
CA ASP A 399 8.74 -7.39 -12.53
C ASP A 399 7.53 -6.48 -12.86
N GLY A 400 7.12 -6.51 -14.13
CA GLY A 400 5.92 -5.87 -14.64
C GLY A 400 4.67 -6.29 -13.86
N LEU A 401 4.42 -7.60 -13.77
CA LEU A 401 3.31 -8.23 -13.04
C LEU A 401 3.39 -7.96 -11.54
N ASN A 402 4.57 -8.10 -10.94
CA ASN A 402 4.76 -7.84 -9.52
C ASN A 402 4.43 -6.38 -9.17
N THR A 403 4.85 -5.44 -10.01
CA THR A 403 4.50 -4.03 -9.80
C THR A 403 3.03 -3.75 -10.14
N LEU A 404 2.43 -4.47 -11.09
CA LEU A 404 1.01 -4.35 -11.44
C LEU A 404 0.10 -4.68 -10.25
N ILE A 405 0.47 -5.66 -9.42
CA ILE A 405 -0.26 -6.01 -8.18
C ILE A 405 -0.53 -4.78 -7.31
N LEU A 406 0.45 -3.88 -7.17
CA LEU A 406 0.31 -2.68 -6.35
C LEU A 406 -0.68 -1.66 -6.93
N ALA A 407 -0.89 -1.70 -8.25
CA ALA A 407 -1.78 -0.79 -8.95
C ALA A 407 -3.23 -1.25 -8.94
N ILE A 408 -3.46 -2.55 -8.84
CA ILE A 408 -4.82 -3.08 -8.97
C ILE A 408 -5.63 -2.76 -7.70
N PRO A 409 -6.81 -2.12 -7.87
CA PRO A 409 -7.71 -1.84 -6.76
C PRO A 409 -8.17 -3.10 -6.04
N GLY A 410 -8.22 -3.02 -4.72
CA GLY A 410 -8.56 -4.16 -3.90
C GLY A 410 -9.99 -4.67 -4.09
N THR A 411 -10.92 -3.76 -4.36
CA THR A 411 -12.31 -4.09 -4.71
C THR A 411 -12.37 -4.92 -5.98
N ALA A 412 -11.64 -4.50 -7.02
CA ALA A 412 -11.57 -5.22 -8.28
C ALA A 412 -10.94 -6.61 -8.13
N ILE A 413 -9.90 -6.78 -7.30
CA ILE A 413 -9.33 -8.12 -6.99
C ILE A 413 -10.34 -9.00 -6.26
N GLY A 414 -11.05 -8.46 -5.26
CA GLY A 414 -12.06 -9.23 -4.53
C GLY A 414 -13.15 -9.77 -5.46
N ILE A 415 -13.68 -8.90 -6.32
CA ILE A 415 -14.70 -9.27 -7.32
C ILE A 415 -14.12 -10.25 -8.35
N ALA A 416 -12.89 -10.01 -8.82
CA ALA A 416 -12.21 -10.91 -9.74
C ALA A 416 -12.07 -12.32 -9.16
N TYR A 417 -11.73 -12.44 -7.88
CA TYR A 417 -11.63 -13.74 -7.20
C TYR A 417 -12.97 -14.44 -7.07
N ILE A 418 -14.05 -13.72 -6.71
CA ILE A 418 -15.40 -14.28 -6.70
C ILE A 418 -15.72 -14.86 -8.09
N ARG A 419 -15.46 -14.10 -9.15
CA ARG A 419 -15.80 -14.51 -10.52
C ARG A 419 -14.90 -15.62 -11.04
N ALA A 420 -13.63 -15.61 -10.69
CA ALA A 420 -12.66 -16.62 -11.12
C ALA A 420 -12.86 -17.97 -10.45
N PHE A 421 -13.22 -17.98 -9.18
CA PHE A 421 -13.09 -19.16 -8.34
C PHE A 421 -14.42 -19.70 -7.79
N HIS A 422 -15.54 -19.33 -8.43
CA HIS A 422 -16.88 -19.79 -8.07
C HIS A 422 -17.22 -21.22 -8.53
N PHE A 423 -16.41 -21.83 -9.40
CA PHE A 423 -16.64 -23.18 -9.90
C PHE A 423 -15.95 -24.23 -9.03
N ASP A 424 -16.50 -25.44 -9.00
CA ASP A 424 -15.94 -26.53 -8.21
C ASP A 424 -14.57 -26.98 -8.73
N LEU A 425 -13.58 -26.99 -7.83
CA LEU A 425 -12.25 -27.47 -8.18
C LEU A 425 -12.29 -28.99 -8.44
N PRO A 426 -11.74 -29.49 -9.57
CA PRO A 426 -11.83 -30.90 -9.95
C PRO A 426 -11.35 -31.91 -8.89
N LEU A 427 -10.39 -31.50 -8.04
CA LEU A 427 -9.81 -32.36 -6.99
C LEU A 427 -10.48 -32.21 -5.62
N VAL A 428 -11.15 -31.09 -5.37
CA VAL A 428 -11.72 -30.76 -4.04
C VAL A 428 -13.23 -30.95 -4.03
N GLY A 429 -13.88 -30.90 -5.19
CA GLY A 429 -15.35 -30.97 -5.31
C GLY A 429 -16.06 -29.78 -4.65
N ARG A 430 -15.34 -28.67 -4.44
CA ARG A 430 -15.86 -27.42 -3.86
C ARG A 430 -15.21 -26.23 -4.54
N ALA A 431 -15.97 -25.15 -4.70
CA ALA A 431 -15.46 -23.87 -5.18
C ALA A 431 -14.43 -23.28 -4.22
N LEU A 432 -13.36 -22.68 -4.73
CA LEU A 432 -12.35 -22.04 -3.87
C LEU A 432 -12.93 -20.85 -3.10
N THR A 433 -13.97 -20.19 -3.61
CA THR A 433 -14.74 -19.17 -2.87
C THR A 433 -15.47 -19.73 -1.64
N SER A 434 -15.68 -21.04 -1.57
CA SER A 434 -16.27 -21.74 -0.42
C SER A 434 -15.23 -22.29 0.57
N LEU A 435 -13.94 -22.00 0.34
CA LEU A 435 -12.83 -22.43 1.20
C LEU A 435 -12.14 -21.20 1.81
N TRP A 436 -11.93 -21.22 3.13
CA TRP A 436 -11.25 -20.14 3.86
C TRP A 436 -9.84 -19.83 3.32
N VAL A 437 -9.19 -20.79 2.67
CA VAL A 437 -7.84 -20.65 2.09
C VAL A 437 -7.76 -19.59 0.98
N ILE A 438 -8.90 -19.17 0.42
CA ILE A 438 -8.94 -18.05 -0.53
C ILE A 438 -8.42 -16.75 0.08
N LEU A 439 -8.59 -16.56 1.40
CA LEU A 439 -8.17 -15.35 2.11
C LEU A 439 -6.63 -15.22 2.20
N PRO A 440 -5.86 -16.20 2.72
CA PRO A 440 -4.41 -16.11 2.67
C PRO A 440 -3.85 -16.06 1.24
N LEU A 441 -4.51 -16.67 0.24
CA LEU A 441 -4.09 -16.59 -1.16
C LEU A 441 -4.22 -15.17 -1.74
N VAL A 442 -5.38 -14.53 -1.58
CA VAL A 442 -5.59 -13.16 -2.08
C VAL A 442 -4.69 -12.16 -1.35
N LEU A 443 -4.49 -12.34 -0.04
CA LEU A 443 -3.57 -11.52 0.75
C LEU A 443 -2.13 -11.70 0.29
N ALA A 444 -1.69 -12.94 0.04
CA ALA A 444 -0.35 -13.24 -0.46
C ALA A 444 -0.11 -12.56 -1.82
N ILE A 445 -1.04 -12.69 -2.77
CA ILE A 445 -0.92 -12.02 -4.06
C ILE A 445 -0.79 -10.52 -3.88
N ARG A 446 -1.66 -9.89 -3.09
CA ARG A 446 -1.67 -8.44 -2.91
C ARG A 446 -0.45 -7.89 -2.19
N ARG A 447 0.20 -8.68 -1.33
CA ARG A 447 1.36 -8.25 -0.53
C ARG A 447 2.70 -8.82 -1.00
N LEU A 448 2.70 -9.69 -2.00
CA LEU A 448 3.89 -10.22 -2.65
C LEU A 448 4.95 -9.15 -2.99
N PRO A 449 4.57 -7.95 -3.53
CA PRO A 449 5.57 -6.98 -3.99
C PRO A 449 6.46 -6.44 -2.89
N TYR A 450 5.98 -6.36 -1.64
CA TYR A 450 6.78 -5.88 -0.51
C TYR A 450 7.89 -6.87 -0.16
N THR A 451 7.59 -8.17 -0.13
CA THR A 451 8.61 -9.21 0.10
C THR A 451 9.60 -9.29 -1.06
N VAL A 452 9.12 -9.16 -2.30
CA VAL A 452 9.99 -9.12 -3.49
C VAL A 452 10.96 -7.94 -3.42
N ARG A 453 10.47 -6.72 -3.17
CA ARG A 453 11.33 -5.52 -3.11
C ARG A 453 12.32 -5.55 -1.96
N GLY A 454 11.89 -5.95 -0.76
CA GLY A 454 12.79 -6.06 0.40
C GLY A 454 13.92 -7.07 0.17
N SER A 455 13.59 -8.22 -0.42
CA SER A 455 14.56 -9.26 -0.76
C SER A 455 15.50 -8.82 -1.90
N TYR A 456 14.94 -8.17 -2.93
CA TYR A 456 15.68 -7.67 -4.09
C TYR A 456 16.70 -6.61 -3.69
N ALA A 457 16.31 -5.64 -2.86
CA ALA A 457 17.20 -4.60 -2.36
C ALA A 457 18.41 -5.18 -1.59
N SER A 458 18.19 -6.21 -0.77
CA SER A 458 19.30 -6.87 -0.06
C SER A 458 20.17 -7.73 -0.98
N LEU A 459 19.60 -8.36 -2.00
CA LEU A 459 20.35 -9.10 -3.00
C LEU A 459 21.31 -8.21 -3.81
N LEU A 460 20.95 -6.95 -4.06
CA LEU A 460 21.82 -5.97 -4.73
C LEU A 460 23.07 -5.64 -3.91
N LEU A 461 23.00 -5.73 -2.58
CA LEU A 461 24.15 -5.48 -1.69
C LEU A 461 25.12 -6.67 -1.62
N VAL A 462 24.64 -7.89 -1.91
CA VAL A 462 25.46 -9.10 -1.86
C VAL A 462 26.15 -9.31 -3.22
N HIS A 463 27.48 -9.32 -3.22
CA HIS A 463 28.26 -9.50 -4.44
C HIS A 463 28.14 -10.93 -5.01
N ARG A 464 28.07 -11.06 -6.34
CA ARG A 464 27.87 -12.35 -7.04
C ARG A 464 29.01 -13.35 -6.78
N SER A 465 30.22 -12.86 -6.51
CA SER A 465 31.39 -13.68 -6.19
C SER A 465 31.19 -14.60 -4.99
N MET A 466 30.29 -14.26 -4.06
CA MET A 466 29.97 -15.12 -2.91
C MET A 466 29.33 -16.45 -3.37
N GLU A 467 28.44 -16.39 -4.35
CA GLU A 467 27.78 -17.57 -4.95
C GLU A 467 28.76 -18.36 -5.83
N GLU A 468 29.67 -17.67 -6.53
CA GLU A 468 30.71 -18.29 -7.37
C GLU A 468 31.77 -19.02 -6.53
N ALA A 469 32.14 -18.45 -5.37
CA ALA A 469 33.02 -19.09 -4.40
C ALA A 469 32.38 -20.37 -3.83
N ALA A 470 31.10 -20.32 -3.45
CA ALA A 470 30.34 -21.49 -3.00
C ALA A 470 30.26 -22.57 -4.08
N ALA A 471 30.01 -22.18 -5.34
CA ALA A 471 29.97 -23.09 -6.48
C ALA A 471 31.32 -23.76 -6.78
N SER A 472 32.43 -23.06 -6.49
CA SER A 472 33.80 -23.58 -6.68
C SER A 472 34.16 -24.70 -5.69
N VAL A 473 33.60 -24.66 -4.48
CA VAL A 473 33.75 -25.71 -3.45
C VAL A 473 32.64 -26.77 -3.48
N GLY A 474 31.78 -26.75 -4.49
CA GLY A 474 30.77 -27.79 -4.75
C GLY A 474 29.33 -27.47 -4.33
N ALA A 475 29.08 -26.33 -3.66
CA ALA A 475 27.72 -25.89 -3.33
C ALA A 475 27.06 -25.20 -4.54
N ARG A 476 26.08 -25.85 -5.18
CA ARG A 476 25.42 -25.32 -6.40
C ARG A 476 23.90 -25.17 -6.20
N GLY A 477 23.29 -24.25 -6.94
CA GLY A 477 21.84 -24.06 -7.00
C GLY A 477 21.23 -23.74 -5.63
N LEU A 478 20.23 -24.52 -5.21
CA LEU A 478 19.54 -24.34 -3.93
C LEU A 478 20.46 -24.40 -2.71
N ARG A 479 21.54 -25.19 -2.78
CA ARG A 479 22.51 -25.28 -1.67
C ARG A 479 23.33 -24.01 -1.53
N SER A 480 23.82 -23.45 -2.64
CA SER A 480 24.49 -22.13 -2.63
C SER A 480 23.54 -21.04 -2.13
N PHE A 481 22.27 -21.10 -2.53
CA PHE A 481 21.28 -20.13 -2.10
C PHE A 481 20.99 -20.25 -0.60
N ALA A 482 20.72 -21.44 -0.09
CA ALA A 482 20.35 -21.66 1.31
C ALA A 482 21.53 -21.44 2.27
N ASP A 483 22.75 -21.83 1.88
CA ASP A 483 23.91 -21.78 2.77
C ASP A 483 24.63 -20.41 2.74
N VAL A 484 24.53 -19.65 1.64
CA VAL A 484 25.27 -18.39 1.45
C VAL A 484 24.36 -17.21 1.18
N THR A 485 23.53 -17.26 0.14
CA THR A 485 22.73 -16.09 -0.26
C THR A 485 21.67 -15.74 0.78
N LEU A 486 20.84 -16.70 1.19
CA LEU A 486 19.73 -16.50 2.12
C LEU A 486 20.19 -15.98 3.49
N PRO A 487 21.25 -16.53 4.14
CA PRO A 487 21.79 -15.99 5.38
C PRO A 487 22.43 -14.60 5.24
N LEU A 488 22.78 -14.15 4.03
CA LEU A 488 23.26 -12.78 3.82
C LEU A 488 22.10 -11.80 3.59
N ILE A 489 20.99 -12.24 2.99
CA ILE A 489 19.84 -11.39 2.68
C ILE A 489 18.69 -11.47 3.70
N TRP A 490 18.78 -12.32 4.73
CA TRP A 490 17.66 -12.63 5.63
C TRP A 490 17.02 -11.38 6.26
N ARG A 491 17.80 -10.33 6.53
CA ARG A 491 17.27 -9.06 7.09
C ARG A 491 16.33 -8.37 6.10
N GLY A 492 16.69 -8.35 4.81
CA GLY A 492 15.82 -7.82 3.75
C GLY A 492 14.56 -8.64 3.56
N VAL A 493 14.70 -9.97 3.61
CA VAL A 493 13.56 -10.89 3.56
C VAL A 493 12.61 -10.63 4.73
N LEU A 494 13.15 -10.55 5.96
CA LEU A 494 12.34 -10.33 7.16
C LEU A 494 11.65 -8.96 7.13
N VAL A 495 12.36 -7.90 6.72
CA VAL A 495 11.79 -6.57 6.56
C VAL A 495 10.64 -6.58 5.55
N GLY A 496 10.85 -7.16 4.36
CA GLY A 496 9.80 -7.28 3.34
C GLY A 496 8.60 -8.14 3.81
N ALA A 497 8.87 -9.21 4.54
CA ALA A 497 7.86 -10.10 5.12
C ALA A 497 7.04 -9.40 6.22
N LEU A 498 7.67 -8.65 7.13
CA LEU A 498 6.98 -7.88 8.17
C LEU A 498 6.12 -6.76 7.57
N PHE A 499 6.58 -6.09 6.50
CA PHE A 499 5.74 -5.14 5.76
C PHE A 499 4.55 -5.84 5.09
N SER A 500 4.77 -7.03 4.51
CA SER A 500 3.69 -7.84 3.91
C SER A 500 2.67 -8.25 4.98
N PHE A 501 3.13 -8.64 6.17
CA PHE A 501 2.28 -8.98 7.32
C PHE A 501 1.45 -7.79 7.77
N MET A 502 2.12 -6.67 8.07
CA MET A 502 1.51 -5.44 8.55
C MET A 502 0.43 -4.95 7.59
N THR A 503 0.75 -4.89 6.29
CA THR A 503 -0.21 -4.43 5.27
C THR A 503 -1.30 -5.47 4.98
N SER A 504 -1.08 -6.77 5.20
CA SER A 504 -2.12 -7.81 5.10
C SER A 504 -3.20 -7.62 6.17
N LEU A 505 -2.81 -7.32 7.41
CA LEU A 505 -3.75 -7.09 8.52
C LEU A 505 -4.70 -5.92 8.28
N GLN A 506 -4.28 -4.96 7.45
CA GLN A 506 -5.02 -3.74 7.13
C GLN A 506 -5.86 -3.89 5.86
N GLU A 507 -5.83 -5.06 5.21
CA GLU A 507 -6.55 -5.25 3.97
C GLU A 507 -8.05 -5.45 4.23
N ALA A 508 -8.84 -4.45 3.84
CA ALA A 508 -10.30 -4.51 3.94
C ALA A 508 -10.94 -4.87 2.60
N SER A 509 -10.43 -4.35 1.50
CA SER A 509 -11.14 -4.28 0.21
C SER A 509 -11.43 -5.64 -0.38
N ALA A 510 -10.40 -6.48 -0.57
CA ALA A 510 -10.61 -7.81 -1.15
C ALA A 510 -11.25 -8.78 -0.13
N VAL A 511 -10.91 -8.61 1.15
CA VAL A 511 -11.35 -9.51 2.22
C VAL A 511 -12.85 -9.35 2.48
N LEU A 512 -13.41 -8.14 2.42
CA LEU A 512 -14.85 -7.91 2.57
C LEU A 512 -15.70 -8.64 1.54
N PHE A 513 -15.21 -8.84 0.31
CA PHE A 513 -15.91 -9.61 -0.72
C PHE A 513 -15.81 -11.12 -0.53
N LEU A 514 -14.68 -11.60 0.01
CA LEU A 514 -14.35 -13.03 0.07
C LEU A 514 -14.64 -13.65 1.44
N SER A 515 -14.91 -12.84 2.46
CA SER A 515 -15.23 -13.30 3.80
C SER A 515 -16.65 -13.86 3.85
N LEU A 516 -16.77 -15.13 4.20
CA LEU A 516 -18.02 -15.77 4.58
C LEU A 516 -18.13 -15.87 6.11
N GLY A 517 -19.30 -16.33 6.59
CA GLY A 517 -19.54 -16.52 8.03
C GLY A 517 -18.47 -17.41 8.66
N GLY A 518 -17.78 -16.88 9.67
CA GLY A 518 -16.69 -17.56 10.38
C GLY A 518 -15.28 -17.22 9.90
N TRP A 519 -15.11 -16.52 8.78
CA TRP A 519 -13.80 -16.14 8.22
C TRP A 519 -13.46 -14.67 8.40
N GLU A 520 -14.25 -13.96 9.20
CA GLU A 520 -14.16 -12.51 9.26
C GLU A 520 -12.84 -12.07 9.90
N THR A 521 -12.19 -11.06 9.32
CA THR A 521 -10.96 -10.43 9.83
C THR A 521 -11.27 -9.18 10.65
N ILE A 522 -10.26 -8.58 11.29
CA ILE A 522 -10.36 -7.31 12.03
C ILE A 522 -10.94 -6.22 11.13
N THR A 523 -10.50 -6.12 9.88
CA THR A 523 -11.00 -5.12 8.92
C THR A 523 -12.48 -5.32 8.59
N VAL A 524 -12.92 -6.58 8.43
CA VAL A 524 -14.34 -6.92 8.27
C VAL A 524 -15.11 -6.56 9.53
N GLY A 525 -14.60 -6.92 10.70
CA GLY A 525 -15.21 -6.62 12.00
C GLY A 525 -15.38 -5.13 12.26
N ILE A 526 -14.36 -4.30 11.98
CA ILE A 526 -14.43 -2.84 12.09
C ILE A 526 -15.58 -2.31 11.23
N PHE A 527 -15.66 -2.75 9.98
CA PHE A 527 -16.69 -2.32 9.05
C PHE A 527 -18.09 -2.79 9.47
N SER A 528 -18.24 -4.06 9.87
CA SER A 528 -19.50 -4.64 10.34
C SER A 528 -20.01 -3.97 11.63
N PHE A 529 -19.15 -3.76 12.62
CA PHE A 529 -19.53 -3.07 13.86
C PHE A 529 -19.91 -1.61 13.60
N TYR A 530 -19.19 -0.92 12.70
CA TYR A 530 -19.54 0.44 12.32
C TYR A 530 -20.94 0.52 11.69
N ILE A 531 -21.23 -0.32 10.69
CA ILE A 531 -22.55 -0.37 10.04
C ILE A 531 -23.65 -0.76 11.04
N ALA A 532 -23.36 -1.62 12.01
CA ALA A 532 -24.29 -2.02 13.05
C ALA A 532 -24.53 -0.94 14.13
N GLY A 533 -23.85 0.21 14.07
CA GLY A 533 -23.95 1.29 15.08
C GLY A 533 -23.10 1.05 16.34
N SER A 534 -22.29 -0.01 16.36
CA SER A 534 -21.35 -0.38 17.43
C SER A 534 -19.96 0.23 17.19
N ALA A 535 -19.90 1.55 17.05
CA ALA A 535 -18.67 2.24 16.66
C ALA A 535 -17.53 2.13 17.71
N ASN A 536 -17.85 1.87 18.98
CA ASN A 536 -16.85 1.70 20.03
C ASN A 536 -16.15 0.34 19.93
N GLU A 537 -16.86 -0.73 19.60
CA GLU A 537 -16.28 -2.04 19.29
C GLU A 537 -15.41 -1.98 18.03
N ALA A 538 -15.87 -1.24 17.00
CA ALA A 538 -15.05 -0.96 15.82
C ALA A 538 -13.76 -0.21 16.20
N ALA A 539 -13.85 0.77 17.10
CA ALA A 539 -12.68 1.49 17.61
C ALA A 539 -11.74 0.58 18.43
N ALA A 540 -12.26 -0.35 19.24
CA ALA A 540 -11.44 -1.32 19.98
C ALA A 540 -10.63 -2.23 19.04
N LEU A 541 -11.27 -2.76 17.99
CA LEU A 541 -10.56 -3.47 16.92
C LEU A 541 -9.53 -2.58 16.21
N GLY A 542 -9.85 -1.31 16.00
CA GLY A 542 -8.96 -0.30 15.45
C GLY A 542 -7.70 -0.08 16.30
N VAL A 543 -7.84 0.03 17.63
CA VAL A 543 -6.70 0.14 18.55
C VAL A 543 -5.81 -1.10 18.47
N ILE A 544 -6.39 -2.31 18.47
CA ILE A 544 -5.61 -3.54 18.33
C ILE A 544 -4.77 -3.50 17.05
N LEU A 545 -5.37 -3.08 15.93
CA LEU A 545 -4.68 -3.00 14.64
C LEU A 545 -3.57 -1.94 14.63
N ILE A 546 -3.80 -0.76 15.23
CA ILE A 546 -2.78 0.29 15.39
C ILE A 546 -1.61 -0.21 16.24
N VAL A 547 -1.88 -0.88 17.36
CA VAL A 547 -0.83 -1.43 18.26
C VAL A 547 0.01 -2.47 17.52
N VAL A 548 -0.63 -3.40 16.81
CA VAL A 548 0.08 -4.44 16.05
C VAL A 548 0.91 -3.83 14.90
N ALA A 549 0.39 -2.80 14.23
CA ALA A 549 1.12 -2.09 13.20
C ALA A 549 2.34 -1.34 13.78
N ALA A 550 2.18 -0.67 14.92
CA ALA A 550 3.28 -0.01 15.64
C ALA A 550 4.36 -1.00 16.09
N ILE A 551 3.98 -2.17 16.62
CA ILE A 551 4.91 -3.25 17.00
C ILE A 551 5.65 -3.76 15.76
N SER A 552 4.95 -3.98 14.65
CA SER A 552 5.55 -4.44 13.39
C SER A 552 6.61 -3.47 12.89
N VAL A 553 6.31 -2.16 12.93
CA VAL A 553 7.24 -1.10 12.52
C VAL A 553 8.43 -0.99 13.48
N ALA A 554 8.21 -1.11 14.79
CA ALA A 554 9.29 -1.15 15.76
C ALA A 554 10.22 -2.35 15.53
N ALA A 555 9.67 -3.53 15.21
CA ALA A 555 10.44 -4.72 14.87
C ALA A 555 11.23 -4.54 13.56
N ILE A 556 10.60 -3.99 12.52
CA ILE A 556 11.25 -3.62 11.25
C ILE A 556 12.43 -2.69 11.50
N ASN A 557 12.22 -1.59 12.23
CA ASN A 557 13.26 -0.60 12.55
C ASN A 557 14.46 -1.23 13.28
N ARG A 558 14.18 -2.15 14.22
CA ARG A 558 15.22 -2.85 14.97
C ARG A 558 16.02 -3.81 14.10
N VAL A 559 15.38 -4.50 13.15
CA VAL A 559 16.02 -5.47 12.25
C VAL A 559 16.77 -4.80 11.10
N ALA A 560 16.18 -3.78 10.48
CA ALA A 560 16.74 -3.07 9.33
C ALA A 560 17.99 -2.24 9.69
N GLY A 561 18.18 -1.94 10.99
CA GLY A 561 19.04 -0.84 11.41
C GLY A 561 18.39 0.51 11.09
N ALA A 562 18.91 1.62 11.62
CA ALA A 562 18.32 2.97 11.56
C ALA A 562 18.16 3.61 10.14
N ARG A 563 18.03 2.82 9.07
CA ARG A 563 17.95 3.24 7.67
C ARG A 563 16.64 2.85 6.99
N MET A 564 15.48 3.11 7.61
CA MET A 564 14.18 3.00 6.91
C MET A 564 14.05 3.94 5.70
N GLY A 565 14.91 4.95 5.57
CA GLY A 565 14.87 5.90 4.45
C GLY A 565 15.09 5.29 3.05
N GLY A 566 15.68 4.10 2.93
CA GLY A 566 15.95 3.45 1.62
C GLY A 566 14.97 2.34 1.22
N MET A 567 13.84 2.20 1.93
CA MET A 567 12.91 1.07 1.72
C MET A 567 11.88 1.29 0.61
N PHE A 568 11.67 2.54 0.19
CA PHE A 568 10.68 2.89 -0.84
C PHE A 568 11.32 3.47 -2.11
N GLY A 569 12.66 3.46 -2.22
CA GLY A 569 13.43 3.91 -3.39
C GLY A 569 14.93 3.91 -3.12
#